data_AF-A0A5C5WLV1-F1
#
_entry.id   AF-A0A5C5WLV1-F1
#
_cell.length_a   1.000
_cell.length_b   1.000
_cell.length_c   1.000
_cell.angle_alpha   90.00
_cell.angle_beta   90.00
_cell.angle_gamma   90.00
#
_symmetry.space_group_name_H-M   'P 1'
#
loop_
_entity.id
_entity.type
_entity.pdbx_description
1 polymer ?
#
loop_
_entity_poly.entity_id
_entity_poly.type
_entity_poly.pdbx_seq_one_letter_code
_entity_poly.pdbx_strand_id
1 'polypeptide(L)'
;MLLFAVTGITLNHASQIESSPVTTTKSIELPPGLLDALNQKVENDEAENLDQQSFSQETISHRIPDEVAKWIGGQIGKPIVSRPADWSDDEIYMSMPGPGSDAWLAIDRETGSVEFEQTQRGWISYFNDLHKGRNTGPAWKWVLDLLALATLVFCITGLMLLIQHARRRKMTWPMVALGFVIPALVALLMIH
;
A
#
# COMPACT_ATOMS: atom_id res chain seq x y z
N MET A 1 16.66 -4.34 -12.90
CA MET A 1 17.18 -5.66 -12.47
C MET A 1 17.95 -5.59 -11.15
N LEU A 2 19.05 -4.85 -11.06
CA LEU A 2 19.87 -4.83 -9.83
C LEU A 2 19.08 -4.36 -8.59
N LEU A 3 18.38 -3.23 -8.69
CA LEU A 3 17.54 -2.72 -7.59
C LEU A 3 16.49 -3.75 -7.15
N PHE A 4 15.82 -4.42 -8.10
CA PHE A 4 14.83 -5.46 -7.82
C PHE A 4 15.47 -6.70 -7.18
N ALA A 5 16.65 -7.13 -7.63
CA ALA A 5 17.35 -8.25 -7.02
C ALA A 5 17.75 -7.94 -5.57
N VAL A 6 18.31 -6.75 -5.31
CA VAL A 6 18.67 -6.31 -3.95
C VAL A 6 17.43 -6.23 -3.05
N THR A 7 16.36 -5.59 -3.53
CA THR A 7 15.12 -5.46 -2.76
C THR A 7 14.37 -6.79 -2.58
N GLY A 8 14.55 -7.75 -3.49
CA GLY A 8 14.07 -9.12 -3.31
C GLY A 8 14.75 -9.84 -2.14
N ILE A 9 16.05 -9.61 -1.94
CA ILE A 9 16.77 -10.15 -0.78
C ILE A 9 16.25 -9.49 0.51
N THR A 10 16.12 -8.16 0.53
CA THR A 10 15.64 -7.45 1.72
C THR A 10 14.19 -7.76 2.05
N LEU A 11 13.37 -8.11 1.06
CA LEU A 11 12.00 -8.58 1.26
C LEU A 11 11.94 -9.90 2.04
N ASN A 12 12.83 -10.84 1.73
CA ASN A 12 12.87 -12.15 2.41
C ASN A 12 13.46 -12.08 3.82
N HIS A 13 14.22 -11.03 4.12
CA HIS A 13 14.91 -10.83 5.41
C HIS A 13 14.39 -9.62 6.17
N ALA A 14 13.17 -9.15 5.86
CA ALA A 14 12.65 -7.87 6.38
C ALA A 14 12.63 -7.81 7.92
N SER A 15 12.43 -8.94 8.60
CA SER A 15 12.47 -9.01 10.08
C SER A 15 13.89 -9.03 10.67
N GLN A 16 14.90 -9.36 9.86
CA GLN A 16 16.30 -9.48 10.28
C GLN A 16 17.08 -8.18 10.04
N ILE A 17 16.55 -7.30 9.20
CA ILE A 17 17.13 -5.98 8.93
C ILE A 17 16.44 -5.00 9.88
N GLU A 18 17.09 -4.68 10.99
CA GLU A 18 16.55 -3.77 12.00
C GLU A 18 16.27 -2.39 11.40
N SER A 19 15.01 -1.97 11.49
CA SER A 19 14.59 -0.59 11.30
C SER A 19 13.79 -0.17 12.52
N SER A 20 14.26 0.81 13.28
CA SER A 20 13.49 1.36 14.40
C SER A 20 12.35 2.21 13.85
N PRO A 21 11.08 1.81 14.05
CA PRO A 21 9.97 2.62 13.57
C PRO A 21 9.92 3.94 14.33
N VAL A 22 9.65 5.03 13.62
CA VAL A 22 9.46 6.36 14.20
C VAL A 22 7.98 6.69 14.14
N THR A 23 7.34 6.75 15.30
CA THR A 23 5.92 7.15 15.43
C THR A 23 5.82 8.63 15.78
N THR A 24 4.95 9.34 15.07
CA THR A 24 4.60 10.74 15.34
C THR A 24 3.11 10.82 15.58
N THR A 25 2.73 11.29 16.76
CA THR A 25 1.33 11.48 17.16
C THR A 25 1.03 12.97 17.28
N LYS A 26 -0.15 13.39 16.86
CA LYS A 26 -0.67 14.75 17.00
C LYS A 26 -2.13 14.68 17.41
N SER A 27 -2.51 15.49 18.39
CA SER A 27 -3.90 15.70 18.77
C SER A 27 -4.25 17.16 18.53
N ILE A 28 -5.36 17.40 17.83
CA ILE A 28 -5.90 18.73 17.53
C ILE A 28 -7.41 18.70 17.76
N GLU A 29 -8.05 19.85 17.79
CA GLU A 29 -9.49 19.97 18.01
C GLU A 29 -10.13 20.72 16.85
N LEU A 30 -11.18 20.14 16.26
CA LEU A 30 -11.90 20.76 15.15
C LEU A 30 -12.60 22.04 15.62
N PRO A 31 -12.50 23.14 14.84
CA PRO A 31 -13.33 24.30 15.05
C PRO A 31 -14.81 23.91 14.98
N PRO A 32 -15.68 24.49 15.82
CA PRO A 32 -17.10 24.10 15.89
C PRO A 32 -17.81 24.10 14.54
N GLY A 33 -17.56 25.12 13.70
CA GLY A 33 -18.19 25.17 12.37
C GLY A 33 -17.76 24.05 11.40
N LEU A 34 -16.57 23.47 11.59
CA LEU A 34 -16.13 22.31 10.81
C LEU A 34 -16.70 21.00 11.36
N LEU A 35 -16.90 20.91 12.67
CA LEU A 35 -17.58 19.78 13.30
C LEU A 35 -19.06 19.71 12.87
N ASP A 36 -19.74 20.85 12.85
CA ASP A 36 -21.13 20.95 12.38
C ASP A 36 -21.24 20.52 10.90
N ALA A 37 -20.32 21.00 10.05
CA ALA A 37 -20.28 20.62 8.64
C ALA A 37 -20.00 19.12 8.42
N LEU A 38 -19.20 18.51 9.30
CA LEU A 38 -18.90 17.08 9.29
C LEU A 38 -20.15 16.25 9.63
N ASN A 39 -20.89 16.65 10.67
CA ASN A 39 -22.09 15.95 11.12
C ASN A 39 -23.30 16.15 10.20
N GLN A 40 -23.49 17.34 9.61
CA GLN A 40 -24.57 17.59 8.65
C GLN A 40 -24.45 16.74 7.38
N LYS A 41 -23.22 16.42 6.95
CA LYS A 41 -23.03 15.61 5.75
C LYS A 41 -23.54 14.18 5.94
N VAL A 42 -23.35 13.60 7.13
CA VAL A 42 -23.89 12.27 7.46
C VAL A 42 -25.40 12.27 7.40
N GLU A 43 -26.04 13.26 8.01
CA GLU A 43 -27.51 13.34 8.04
C GLU A 43 -28.12 13.45 6.63
N ASN A 44 -27.46 14.19 5.73
CA ASN A 44 -27.88 14.30 4.33
C ASN A 44 -27.62 13.02 3.53
N ASP A 45 -26.45 12.38 3.71
CA ASP A 45 -26.11 11.13 3.02
C ASP A 45 -27.02 9.98 3.52
N GLU A 46 -27.36 9.92 4.81
CA GLU A 46 -28.33 8.96 5.36
C GLU A 46 -29.75 9.21 4.85
N ALA A 47 -30.17 10.48 4.73
CA ALA A 47 -31.47 10.85 4.20
C ALA A 47 -31.65 10.49 2.71
N GLU A 48 -30.60 10.60 1.89
CA GLU A 48 -30.63 10.17 0.48
C GLU A 48 -30.62 8.64 0.31
N ASN A 49 -30.06 7.90 1.28
CA ASN A 49 -29.97 6.44 1.22
C ASN A 49 -31.24 5.71 1.73
N LEU A 50 -32.17 6.40 2.38
CA LEU A 50 -33.46 5.83 2.82
C LEU A 50 -34.36 5.39 1.64
N ASP A 51 -34.13 5.88 0.42
CA ASP A 51 -34.88 5.49 -0.78
C ASP A 51 -34.32 4.23 -1.48
N GLN A 52 -33.19 3.67 -1.05
CA GLN A 52 -32.60 2.45 -1.64
C GLN A 52 -32.41 1.33 -0.59
N GLN A 53 -33.52 0.67 -0.24
CA GLN A 53 -33.48 -0.64 0.40
C GLN A 53 -32.90 -1.69 -0.56
N SER A 54 -31.60 -1.95 -0.50
CA SER A 54 -30.97 -3.13 -1.10
C SER A 54 -29.78 -3.61 -0.27
N PHE A 55 -30.09 -4.53 0.63
CA PHE A 55 -29.31 -5.68 1.09
C PHE A 55 -27.83 -5.79 0.66
N SER A 56 -26.96 -4.95 1.21
CA SER A 56 -25.56 -5.30 1.48
C SER A 56 -25.07 -4.44 2.63
N GLN A 57 -24.61 -5.09 3.70
CA GLN A 57 -23.88 -4.48 4.81
C GLN A 57 -22.47 -4.07 4.31
N GLU A 58 -22.43 -3.22 3.28
CA GLU A 58 -21.23 -2.49 2.90
C GLU A 58 -21.16 -1.29 3.83
N THR A 59 -20.11 -1.24 4.65
CA THR A 59 -19.71 -0.04 5.40
C THR A 59 -19.88 1.15 4.47
N ILE A 60 -20.84 2.03 4.74
CA ILE A 60 -21.07 3.21 3.92
C ILE A 60 -19.81 4.06 4.09
N SER A 61 -18.92 3.94 3.12
CA SER A 61 -17.56 4.45 3.21
C SER A 61 -17.61 5.93 2.83
N HIS A 62 -18.24 6.72 3.71
CA HIS A 62 -18.40 8.15 3.56
C HIS A 62 -17.02 8.80 3.59
N ARG A 63 -16.83 9.80 2.73
CA ARG A 63 -15.58 10.56 2.67
C ARG A 63 -15.67 11.78 3.55
N ILE A 64 -14.62 12.01 4.34
CA ILE A 64 -14.46 13.25 5.11
C ILE A 64 -14.55 14.45 4.14
N PRO A 65 -15.33 15.50 4.45
CA PRO A 65 -15.41 16.70 3.65
C PRO A 65 -14.03 17.29 3.34
N ASP A 66 -13.82 17.76 2.11
CA ASP A 66 -12.52 18.28 1.67
C ASP A 66 -12.05 19.47 2.52
N GLU A 67 -12.98 20.27 3.03
CA GLU A 67 -12.69 21.41 3.92
C GLU A 67 -12.09 20.94 5.25
N VAL A 68 -12.69 19.92 5.87
CA VAL A 68 -12.21 19.30 7.09
C VAL A 68 -10.84 18.66 6.86
N ALA A 69 -10.69 17.86 5.80
CA ALA A 69 -9.41 17.22 5.47
C ALA A 69 -8.30 18.25 5.21
N LYS A 70 -8.60 19.35 4.51
CA LYS A 70 -7.65 20.42 4.23
C LYS A 70 -7.25 21.17 5.50
N TRP A 71 -8.20 21.45 6.39
CA TRP A 71 -7.91 22.11 7.67
C TRP A 71 -7.04 21.24 8.57
N ILE A 72 -7.41 19.97 8.76
CA ILE A 72 -6.62 19.00 9.54
C ILE A 72 -5.21 18.89 8.94
N GLY A 73 -5.09 18.76 7.62
CA GLY A 73 -3.79 18.70 6.95
C GLY A 73 -2.92 19.94 7.17
N GLY A 74 -3.53 21.12 7.29
CA GLY A 74 -2.86 22.36 7.65
C GLY A 74 -2.28 22.35 9.07
N GLN A 75 -3.02 21.83 10.05
CA GLN A 75 -2.57 21.73 11.45
C GLN A 75 -1.50 20.64 11.64
N ILE A 76 -1.66 19.52 10.94
CA ILE A 76 -0.72 18.39 11.02
C ILE A 76 0.54 18.68 10.21
N GLY A 77 0.51 19.62 9.27
CA GLY A 77 1.64 19.97 8.40
C GLY A 77 1.89 18.92 7.31
N LYS A 78 0.89 18.10 6.99
CA LYS A 78 0.92 17.10 5.91
C LYS A 78 -0.41 17.13 5.17
N PRO A 79 -0.41 17.12 3.83
CA PRO A 79 -1.65 17.03 3.07
C PRO A 79 -2.41 15.75 3.42
N ILE A 80 -3.67 15.89 3.83
CA ILE A 80 -4.59 14.76 4.01
C ILE A 80 -5.47 14.70 2.78
N VAL A 81 -5.46 13.55 2.12
CA VAL A 81 -6.32 13.30 0.95
C VAL A 81 -7.61 12.71 1.47
N SER A 82 -8.74 13.31 1.12
CA SER A 82 -10.05 12.75 1.44
C SER A 82 -10.19 11.36 0.84
N ARG A 83 -10.40 10.37 1.71
CA ARG A 83 -10.49 8.95 1.40
C ARG A 83 -11.72 8.38 2.10
N PRO A 84 -12.19 7.20 1.67
CA PRO A 84 -13.21 6.50 2.41
C PRO A 84 -12.75 6.28 3.86
N ALA A 85 -13.61 6.61 4.80
CA ALA A 85 -13.40 6.41 6.22
C ALA A 85 -14.47 5.46 6.77
N ASP A 86 -14.18 4.83 7.89
CA ASP A 86 -15.12 4.02 8.65
C ASP A 86 -15.82 4.97 9.63
N TRP A 87 -17.11 5.16 9.43
CA TRP A 87 -17.93 6.03 10.28
C TRP A 87 -18.69 5.19 11.29
N SER A 88 -18.67 5.63 12.53
CA SER A 88 -19.52 5.15 13.62
C SER A 88 -20.28 6.33 14.22
N ASP A 89 -21.22 6.05 15.13
CA ASP A 89 -22.02 7.09 15.79
C ASP A 89 -21.14 8.11 16.52
N ASP A 90 -20.07 7.63 17.17
CA ASP A 90 -19.22 8.44 18.04
C ASP A 90 -17.89 8.88 17.36
N GLU A 91 -17.38 8.09 16.41
CA GLU A 91 -16.03 8.25 15.86
C GLU A 91 -15.96 8.04 14.35
N ILE A 92 -15.07 8.78 13.68
CA ILE A 92 -14.69 8.59 12.28
C ILE A 92 -13.23 8.14 12.24
N TYR A 93 -13.01 6.93 11.73
CA TYR A 93 -11.68 6.36 11.61
C TYR A 93 -11.26 6.27 10.14
N MET A 94 -10.09 6.80 9.80
CA MET A 94 -9.55 6.77 8.45
C MET A 94 -8.13 6.22 8.44
N SER A 95 -7.95 5.04 7.83
CA SER A 95 -6.63 4.48 7.57
C SER A 95 -5.98 5.13 6.34
N MET A 96 -4.70 5.49 6.48
CA MET A 96 -3.89 6.14 5.46
C MET A 96 -2.55 5.42 5.28
N PRO A 97 -2.56 4.13 4.91
CA PRO A 97 -1.32 3.39 4.72
C PRO A 97 -0.55 3.96 3.52
N GLY A 98 0.77 4.05 3.68
CA GLY A 98 1.70 4.53 2.66
C GLY A 98 2.80 3.50 2.38
N PRO A 99 3.64 3.72 1.36
CA PRO A 99 4.85 2.93 1.19
C PRO A 99 5.79 3.21 2.37
N GLY A 100 6.25 2.17 3.05
CA GLY A 100 7.16 2.27 4.20
C GLY A 100 6.59 3.01 5.42
N SER A 101 5.28 3.27 5.43
CA SER A 101 4.62 3.99 6.51
C SER A 101 3.22 3.47 6.73
N ASP A 102 2.75 3.63 7.96
CA ASP A 102 1.36 3.46 8.32
C ASP A 102 0.87 4.74 8.98
N ALA A 103 -0.36 5.13 8.72
CA ALA A 103 -0.94 6.31 9.35
C ALA A 103 -2.44 6.11 9.52
N TRP A 104 -2.98 6.72 10.55
CA TRP A 104 -4.41 6.74 10.80
C TRP A 104 -4.84 8.08 11.37
N LEU A 105 -6.11 8.40 11.16
CA LEU A 105 -6.78 9.57 11.68
C LEU A 105 -8.07 9.11 12.36
N ALA A 106 -8.28 9.53 13.60
CA ALA A 106 -9.54 9.36 14.31
C ALA A 106 -10.13 10.75 14.59
N ILE A 107 -11.44 10.89 14.44
CA ILE A 107 -12.17 12.12 14.75
C ILE A 107 -13.35 11.74 15.63
N ASP A 108 -13.37 12.25 16.85
CA ASP A 108 -14.51 12.17 17.76
C ASP A 108 -15.60 13.14 17.28
N ARG A 109 -16.80 12.62 17.05
CA ARG A 109 -17.93 13.34 16.44
C ARG A 109 -18.69 14.22 17.41
N GLU A 110 -18.56 13.98 18.72
CA GLU A 110 -19.21 14.76 19.77
C GLU A 110 -18.38 15.98 20.16
N THR A 111 -17.07 15.75 20.36
CA THR A 111 -16.13 16.76 20.87
C THR A 111 -15.37 17.45 19.75
N GLY A 112 -15.24 16.83 18.57
CA GLY A 112 -14.37 17.30 17.52
C GLY A 112 -12.88 17.05 17.79
N SER A 113 -12.53 16.25 18.80
CA SER A 113 -11.15 15.82 19.03
C SER A 113 -10.65 15.02 17.84
N VAL A 114 -9.45 15.34 17.35
CA VAL A 114 -8.82 14.67 16.22
C VAL A 114 -7.49 14.10 16.70
N GLU A 115 -7.34 12.79 16.55
CA GLU A 115 -6.08 12.10 16.78
C GLU A 115 -5.48 11.64 15.46
N PHE A 116 -4.21 11.95 15.26
CA PHE A 116 -3.44 11.49 14.13
C PHE A 116 -2.18 10.81 14.60
N GLU A 117 -1.92 9.64 14.05
CA GLU A 117 -0.68 8.94 14.26
C GLU A 117 -0.11 8.49 12.92
N GLN A 118 1.22 8.61 12.80
CA GLN A 118 1.95 8.06 11.69
C GLN A 118 3.21 7.34 12.16
N THR A 119 3.36 6.10 11.75
CA THR A 119 4.54 5.28 11.96
C THR A 119 5.32 5.15 10.67
N GLN A 120 6.59 5.58 10.68
CA GLN A 120 7.53 5.37 9.58
C GLN A 120 8.39 4.15 9.89
N ARG A 121 8.36 3.14 9.02
CA ARG A 121 9.11 1.88 9.15
C ARG A 121 10.50 1.93 8.52
N GLY A 122 10.94 3.12 8.09
CA GLY A 122 12.27 3.33 7.48
C GLY A 122 12.37 2.97 5.99
N TRP A 123 13.55 3.25 5.45
CA TRP A 123 13.84 3.19 4.01
C TRP A 123 13.78 1.77 3.42
N ILE A 124 14.16 0.74 4.18
CA ILE A 124 14.06 -0.65 3.72
C ILE A 124 12.59 -1.04 3.52
N SER A 125 11.70 -0.72 4.47
CA SER A 125 10.26 -0.97 4.32
C SER A 125 9.67 -0.19 3.15
N TYR A 126 10.12 1.05 2.94
CA TYR A 126 9.72 1.85 1.78
C TYR A 126 10.07 1.18 0.45
N PHE A 127 11.33 0.76 0.25
CA PHE A 127 11.74 0.09 -0.99
C PHE A 127 11.08 -1.28 -1.17
N ASN A 128 10.84 -2.01 -0.08
CA ASN A 128 10.11 -3.27 -0.09
C ASN A 128 8.65 -3.08 -0.54
N ASP A 129 7.97 -2.06 -0.02
CA ASP A 129 6.60 -1.72 -0.42
C ASP A 129 6.55 -1.26 -1.89
N LEU A 130 7.53 -0.48 -2.34
CA LEU A 130 7.68 -0.11 -3.75
C LEU A 130 7.92 -1.33 -4.66
N HIS A 131 8.77 -2.27 -4.25
CA HIS A 131 8.98 -3.52 -5.02
C HIS A 131 7.68 -4.31 -5.16
N LYS A 132 6.88 -4.39 -4.09
CA LYS A 132 5.57 -5.06 -4.10
C LYS A 132 4.46 -4.25 -4.78
N GLY A 133 4.69 -2.97 -5.08
CA GLY A 133 3.64 -2.03 -5.50
C GLY A 133 2.59 -1.76 -4.41
N ARG A 134 2.88 -2.07 -3.14
CA ARG A 134 1.95 -1.90 -2.01
C ARG A 134 1.76 -0.43 -1.66
N ASN A 135 0.52 -0.01 -1.42
CA ASN A 135 0.15 1.37 -1.07
C ASN A 135 0.65 2.43 -2.09
N THR A 136 0.85 2.02 -3.34
CA THR A 136 1.32 2.90 -4.43
C THR A 136 0.19 3.24 -5.39
N GLY A 137 0.32 4.37 -6.09
CA GLY A 137 -0.64 4.80 -7.10
C GLY A 137 -0.57 3.98 -8.40
N PRO A 138 -1.59 4.07 -9.28
CA PRO A 138 -1.65 3.32 -10.53
C PRO A 138 -0.44 3.53 -11.45
N ALA A 139 0.12 4.75 -11.48
CA ALA A 139 1.31 5.06 -12.27
C ALA A 139 2.52 4.19 -11.88
N TRP A 140 2.69 3.89 -10.59
CA TRP A 140 3.78 3.03 -10.14
C TRP A 140 3.59 1.59 -10.60
N LYS A 141 2.35 1.08 -10.60
CA LYS A 141 2.05 -0.26 -11.13
C LYS A 141 2.45 -0.39 -12.60
N TRP A 142 2.17 0.62 -13.41
CA TRP A 142 2.63 0.66 -14.81
C TRP A 142 4.16 0.64 -14.93
N VAL A 143 4.89 1.31 -14.04
CA VAL A 143 6.36 1.24 -13.99
C VAL A 143 6.81 -0.19 -13.71
N LEU A 144 6.17 -0.89 -12.77
CA LEU A 144 6.47 -2.29 -12.46
C LEU A 144 6.22 -3.19 -13.68
N ASP A 145 5.07 -3.03 -14.35
CA ASP A 145 4.70 -3.82 -15.53
C ASP A 145 5.67 -3.60 -16.69
N LEU A 146 6.06 -2.35 -16.94
CA LEU A 146 7.04 -2.02 -17.99
C LEU A 146 8.41 -2.62 -17.68
N LEU A 147 8.86 -2.55 -16.42
CA LEU A 147 10.13 -3.18 -16.01
C LEU A 147 10.06 -4.70 -16.12
N ALA A 148 8.93 -5.32 -15.76
CA ALA A 148 8.72 -6.75 -15.92
C ALA A 148 8.77 -7.15 -17.41
N LEU A 149 8.11 -6.39 -18.29
CA LEU A 149 8.17 -6.61 -19.74
C LEU A 149 9.59 -6.47 -20.29
N ALA A 150 10.33 -5.44 -19.88
CA ALA A 150 11.72 -5.26 -20.28
C ALA A 150 12.60 -6.42 -19.79
N THR A 151 12.37 -6.92 -18.56
CA THR A 151 13.03 -8.12 -18.02
C THR A 151 12.74 -9.33 -18.89
N LEU A 152 11.48 -9.52 -19.27
CA LEU A 152 11.04 -10.65 -20.07
C LEU A 152 11.71 -10.64 -21.43
N VAL A 153 11.74 -9.49 -22.11
CA VAL A 153 12.46 -9.32 -23.38
C VAL A 153 13.94 -9.65 -23.22
N PHE A 154 14.59 -9.15 -22.16
CA PHE A 154 16.00 -9.45 -21.87
C PHE A 154 16.24 -10.95 -21.64
N CYS A 155 15.39 -11.62 -20.87
CA CYS A 155 15.48 -13.07 -20.63
C CYS A 155 15.24 -13.89 -21.91
N ILE A 156 14.24 -13.53 -22.73
CA ILE A 156 13.94 -14.22 -23.99
C ILE A 156 15.11 -14.09 -24.96
N THR A 157 15.64 -12.87 -25.13
CA THR A 157 16.80 -12.64 -25.99
C THR A 157 18.04 -13.39 -25.49
N GLY A 158 18.29 -13.40 -24.19
CA GLY A 158 19.34 -14.23 -23.58
C GLY A 158 19.15 -15.72 -23.84
N LEU A 159 17.92 -16.23 -23.74
CA LEU A 159 17.58 -17.63 -24.06
C LEU A 159 17.80 -17.96 -25.54
N MET A 160 17.43 -17.06 -26.46
CA MET A 160 17.68 -17.24 -27.90
C MET A 160 19.19 -17.34 -28.20
N LEU A 161 20.00 -16.47 -27.57
CA LEU A 161 21.46 -16.54 -27.68
C LEU A 161 22.00 -17.86 -27.11
N LEU A 162 21.44 -18.33 -25.99
CA LEU A 162 21.81 -19.60 -25.38
C LEU A 162 21.52 -20.79 -26.32
N ILE A 163 20.34 -20.83 -26.95
CA ILE A 163 19.94 -21.86 -27.91
C ILE A 163 20.91 -21.88 -29.11
N GLN A 164 21.30 -20.71 -29.63
CA GLN A 164 22.23 -20.61 -30.75
C GLN A 164 23.60 -21.22 -30.42
N HIS A 165 24.08 -21.02 -29.19
CA HIS A 165 25.39 -21.51 -28.74
C HIS A 165 25.37 -22.92 -28.15
N ALA A 166 24.18 -23.47 -27.84
CA ALA A 166 24.01 -24.77 -27.19
C ALA A 166 24.63 -25.93 -28.00
N ARG A 167 24.64 -25.83 -29.35
CA ARG A 167 25.24 -26.87 -30.21
C ARG A 167 26.72 -27.11 -29.93
N ARG A 168 27.45 -26.11 -29.44
CA ARG A 168 28.89 -26.21 -29.13
C ARG A 168 29.18 -26.42 -27.64
N ARG A 169 28.15 -26.36 -26.78
CA ARG A 169 28.29 -26.47 -25.32
C ARG A 169 27.32 -27.51 -24.77
N LYS A 170 27.80 -28.75 -24.62
CA LYS A 170 27.00 -29.89 -24.13
C LYS A 170 26.35 -29.63 -22.75
N MET A 171 26.95 -28.78 -21.92
CA MET A 171 26.44 -28.45 -20.58
C MET A 171 25.31 -27.42 -20.56
N THR A 172 24.98 -26.79 -21.69
CA THR A 172 23.92 -25.76 -21.75
C THR A 172 22.56 -26.29 -21.30
N TRP A 173 22.08 -27.39 -21.88
CA TRP A 173 20.77 -27.95 -21.55
C TRP A 173 20.68 -28.56 -20.15
N PRO A 174 21.68 -29.32 -19.66
CA PRO A 174 21.70 -29.79 -18.27
C PRO A 174 21.59 -28.66 -17.26
N MET A 175 22.32 -27.55 -17.44
CA MET A 175 22.25 -26.40 -16.52
C MET A 175 20.88 -25.69 -16.55
N VAL A 176 20.30 -25.52 -17.74
CA VAL A 176 18.95 -24.95 -17.86
C VAL A 176 17.92 -25.82 -17.14
N ALA A 177 17.95 -27.14 -17.37
CA ALA A 177 17.04 -28.07 -16.71
C ALA A 177 17.20 -28.04 -15.18
N LEU A 178 18.44 -28.01 -14.69
CA LEU A 178 18.74 -27.92 -13.26
C LEU A 178 18.16 -26.63 -12.63
N GLY A 179 18.18 -25.52 -13.37
CA GLY A 179 17.58 -24.25 -12.95
C GLY A 179 16.06 -24.30 -12.74
N PHE A 180 15.33 -25.24 -13.35
CA PHE A 180 13.91 -25.49 -13.08
C PHE A 180 13.69 -26.60 -12.06
N VAL A 181 14.47 -27.68 -12.15
CA VAL A 181 14.30 -28.87 -11.29
C VAL A 181 14.64 -28.57 -9.83
N ILE A 182 15.73 -27.86 -9.55
CA ILE A 182 16.10 -27.55 -8.15
C ILE A 182 15.00 -26.73 -7.45
N PRO A 183 14.53 -25.58 -7.99
CA PRO A 183 13.46 -24.82 -7.34
C PRO A 183 12.16 -25.63 -7.18
N ALA A 184 11.80 -26.44 -8.19
CA ALA A 184 10.61 -27.29 -8.11
C ALA A 184 10.72 -28.36 -7.01
N LEU A 185 11.88 -29.01 -6.86
CA LEU A 185 12.13 -29.97 -5.79
C LEU A 185 12.10 -29.30 -4.40
N VAL A 186 12.74 -28.14 -4.25
CA VAL A 186 12.69 -27.37 -2.99
C VAL A 186 11.25 -27.03 -2.64
N ALA A 187 10.45 -26.57 -3.62
CA ALA A 187 9.04 -26.29 -3.42
C ALA A 187 8.26 -27.54 -2.97
N LEU A 188 8.42 -28.68 -3.65
CA LEU A 188 7.71 -29.92 -3.31
C LEU A 188 8.09 -30.49 -1.94
N LEU A 189 9.35 -30.33 -1.51
CA LEU A 189 9.85 -30.91 -0.26
C LEU A 189 9.64 -30.02 0.96
N MET A 190 9.51 -28.70 0.78
CA MET A 190 9.49 -27.73 1.89
C MET A 190 8.18 -26.95 2.04
N ILE A 191 7.28 -26.95 1.04
CA ILE A 191 5.99 -26.25 1.12
C ILE A 191 4.90 -27.13 1.76
N HIS A 192 5.18 -28.42 2.00
CA HIS A 192 4.31 -29.35 2.71
C HIS A 192 4.88 -29.65 4.09
#